data_AF-A0A1E3II37-F1
#
_entry.id   AF-A0A1E3II37-F1
#
_cell.length_a   1.000
_cell.length_b   1.000
_cell.length_c   1.000
_cell.angle_alpha   90.00
_cell.angle_beta   90.00
_cell.angle_gamma   90.00
#
_symmetry.space_group_name_H-M   'P 1'
#
loop_
_entity.id
_entity.type
_entity.pdbx_description
1 polymer ?
#
loop_
_entity_poly.entity_id
_entity_poly.type
_entity_poly.pdbx_seq_one_letter_code
_entity_poly.pdbx_strand_id
1 'polypeptide(L)'
;MFGLEFGQAPPQVELARLKQAPALNPNYNMVIKYLDCLNRLADHYIPLGNLAAWLIEVQLLIQKLQKRVYSRIHLTPVERKSLLNFATYWRNMTRPPYNMGRPEAQIVMITLIEFAQR
;
A
#
# COMPACT_ATOMS: atom_id res chain seq x y z
N MET A 1 9.96 25.58 -15.93
CA MET A 1 11.00 24.69 -16.49
C MET A 1 11.24 23.56 -15.50
N PHE A 2 10.58 22.42 -15.70
CA PHE A 2 10.79 21.09 -15.06
C PHE A 2 9.96 20.16 -15.98
N GLY A 3 10.44 19.17 -16.72
CA GLY A 3 11.63 18.35 -16.53
C GLY A 3 11.17 16.91 -16.32
N LEU A 4 10.96 16.19 -17.42
CA LEU A 4 10.88 14.71 -17.53
C LEU A 4 9.78 13.99 -16.72
N GLU A 5 8.73 13.53 -17.40
CA GLU A 5 8.00 12.34 -16.92
C GLU A 5 8.16 11.24 -17.97
N PHE A 6 9.26 10.48 -17.84
CA PHE A 6 9.39 9.17 -18.45
C PHE A 6 8.09 8.40 -18.18
N GLY A 7 7.46 7.91 -19.25
CA GLY A 7 6.16 7.23 -19.21
C GLY A 7 6.07 6.19 -18.09
N GLN A 8 5.58 6.62 -16.93
CA GLN A 8 5.22 5.71 -15.86
C GLN A 8 3.92 5.03 -16.30
N ALA A 9 3.91 3.70 -16.28
CA ALA A 9 2.68 2.96 -16.54
C ALA A 9 1.59 3.49 -15.59
N PRO A 10 0.32 3.52 -16.03
CA PRO A 10 -0.79 3.86 -15.15
C PRO A 10 -0.69 3.01 -13.88
N PRO A 11 -0.93 3.58 -12.68
CA PRO A 11 -0.69 2.88 -11.43
C PRO A 11 -1.53 1.60 -11.31
N GLN A 12 -2.65 1.49 -12.03
CA GLN A 12 -3.42 0.25 -12.16
C GLN A 12 -2.66 -0.86 -12.91
N VAL A 13 -1.93 -0.51 -13.98
CA VAL A 13 -1.14 -1.45 -14.80
C VAL A 13 0.11 -1.90 -14.03
N GLU A 14 0.75 -0.98 -13.33
CA GLU A 14 1.90 -1.30 -12.47
C GLU A 14 1.49 -2.18 -11.30
N LEU A 15 0.37 -1.87 -10.64
CA LEU A 15 -0.18 -2.69 -9.58
C LEU A 15 -0.55 -4.10 -10.10
N ALA A 16 -1.13 -4.22 -11.29
CA ALA A 16 -1.45 -5.51 -11.89
C ALA A 16 -0.20 -6.39 -12.07
N ARG A 17 0.93 -5.81 -12.49
CA ARG A 17 2.21 -6.51 -12.60
C ARG A 17 2.73 -6.95 -11.22
N LEU A 18 2.66 -6.06 -10.22
CA LEU A 18 3.05 -6.38 -8.84
C LEU A 18 2.14 -7.42 -8.19
N LYS A 19 0.86 -7.50 -8.59
CA LYS A 19 -0.08 -8.54 -8.16
C LYS A 19 0.30 -9.92 -8.70
N GLN A 20 0.85 -10.00 -9.89
CA GLN A 20 1.29 -11.27 -10.50
C GLN A 20 2.66 -11.74 -9.97
N ALA A 21 3.44 -10.84 -9.37
CA ALA A 21 4.75 -11.19 -8.84
C ALA A 21 4.65 -12.21 -7.68
N PRO A 22 5.39 -13.33 -7.76
CA PRO A 22 5.45 -14.31 -6.67
C PRO A 22 6.09 -13.68 -5.44
N ALA A 23 5.36 -13.73 -4.32
CA ALA A 23 5.77 -13.33 -2.96
C ALA A 23 6.73 -12.14 -2.92
N LEU A 24 6.21 -10.91 -3.12
CA LEU A 24 6.86 -9.58 -2.97
C LEU A 24 8.34 -9.69 -2.55
N ASN A 25 9.21 -9.91 -3.54
CA ASN A 25 10.57 -10.37 -3.28
C ASN A 25 11.36 -9.28 -2.50
N PRO A 26 11.93 -9.62 -1.32
CA PRO A 26 12.69 -8.65 -0.51
C PRO A 26 13.87 -8.02 -1.26
N ASN A 27 14.50 -8.78 -2.17
CA ASN A 27 15.72 -8.34 -2.86
C ASN A 27 15.46 -7.20 -3.86
N TYR A 28 14.20 -6.96 -4.23
CA TYR A 28 13.82 -5.96 -5.23
C TYR A 28 12.96 -4.83 -4.67
N ASN A 29 12.89 -4.69 -3.34
CA ASN A 29 12.09 -3.68 -2.66
C ASN A 29 10.62 -3.66 -3.14
N MET A 30 10.06 -4.84 -3.47
CA MET A 30 8.74 -4.92 -4.10
C MET A 30 7.63 -4.39 -3.20
N VAL A 31 7.76 -4.54 -1.88
CA VAL A 31 6.81 -3.97 -0.91
C VAL A 31 6.78 -2.45 -1.02
N ILE A 32 7.95 -1.81 -1.09
CA ILE A 32 8.07 -0.35 -1.19
C ILE A 32 7.45 0.15 -2.51
N LYS A 33 7.73 -0.54 -3.63
CA LYS A 33 7.11 -0.23 -4.93
C LYS A 33 5.58 -0.40 -4.89
N TYR A 34 5.09 -1.41 -4.18
CA TYR A 34 3.65 -1.62 -3.99
C TYR A 34 3.02 -0.48 -3.20
N LEU A 35 3.67 -0.03 -2.11
CA LEU A 35 3.21 1.11 -1.30
C LEU A 35 3.20 2.42 -2.11
N ASP A 36 4.20 2.65 -2.95
CA ASP A 36 4.23 3.79 -3.87
C ASP A 36 3.05 3.77 -4.84
N CYS A 37 2.79 2.62 -5.47
CA CYS A 37 1.62 2.43 -6.33
C CYS A 37 0.30 2.69 -5.58
N LEU A 38 0.18 2.22 -4.34
CA LEU A 38 -1.00 2.46 -3.51
C LEU A 38 -1.19 3.95 -3.18
N ASN A 39 -0.12 4.70 -2.91
CA ASN A 39 -0.21 6.14 -2.70
C ASN A 39 -0.73 6.84 -3.97
N ARG A 40 -0.13 6.54 -5.13
CA ARG A 40 -0.56 7.12 -6.42
C ARG A 40 -2.01 6.74 -6.78
N LEU A 41 -2.46 5.53 -6.43
CA LEU A 41 -3.86 5.13 -6.60
C LEU A 41 -4.81 5.86 -5.66
N ALA A 42 -4.34 6.19 -4.45
CA ALA A 42 -5.13 6.94 -3.48
C ALA A 42 -5.51 8.31 -4.05
N ASP A 43 -4.54 9.02 -4.64
CA ASP A 43 -4.76 10.31 -5.28
C ASP A 43 -5.77 10.26 -6.43
N HIS A 44 -5.96 9.09 -7.05
CA HIS A 44 -6.94 8.90 -8.09
C HIS A 44 -8.33 8.53 -7.56
N TYR A 45 -8.42 7.58 -6.63
CA TYR A 45 -9.71 7.02 -6.20
C TYR A 45 -10.40 7.82 -5.09
N ILE A 46 -9.63 8.39 -4.18
CA ILE A 46 -10.18 9.07 -3.02
C ILE A 46 -10.95 10.34 -3.38
N PRO A 47 -10.44 11.24 -4.26
CA PRO A 47 -11.21 12.42 -4.64
C PRO A 47 -12.52 12.10 -5.36
N LEU A 48 -12.60 10.93 -6.00
CA LEU A 48 -13.80 10.41 -6.65
C LEU A 48 -14.78 9.73 -5.66
N GLY A 49 -14.50 9.78 -4.35
CA GLY A 49 -15.29 9.12 -3.32
C GLY A 49 -15.14 7.60 -3.28
N ASN A 50 -14.18 7.03 -4.01
CA ASN A 50 -13.99 5.58 -4.14
C ASN A 50 -12.93 5.03 -3.17
N LEU A 51 -13.06 5.38 -1.90
CA LEU A 51 -12.17 4.89 -0.84
C LEU A 51 -12.21 3.36 -0.70
N ALA A 52 -13.37 2.74 -0.94
CA ALA A 52 -13.55 1.29 -0.84
C ALA A 52 -12.65 0.52 -1.80
N ALA A 53 -12.55 0.95 -3.07
CA ALA A 53 -11.65 0.32 -4.04
C ALA A 53 -10.19 0.41 -3.60
N TRP A 54 -9.77 1.54 -3.06
CA TRP A 54 -8.41 1.70 -2.53
C TRP A 54 -8.14 0.77 -1.34
N LEU A 55 -9.09 0.67 -0.39
CA LEU A 55 -8.94 -0.23 0.78
C LEU A 55 -8.83 -1.70 0.38
N ILE A 56 -9.53 -2.14 -0.67
CA ILE A 56 -9.40 -3.51 -1.21
C ILE A 56 -7.95 -3.78 -1.64
N GLU A 57 -7.30 -2.81 -2.28
CA GLU A 57 -5.91 -2.97 -2.73
C GLU A 57 -4.93 -3.02 -1.55
N VAL A 58 -5.18 -2.26 -0.48
CA VAL A 58 -4.40 -2.35 0.75
C VAL A 58 -4.59 -3.72 1.44
N GLN A 59 -5.82 -4.23 1.48
CA GLN A 59 -6.09 -5.57 2.03
C GLN A 59 -5.40 -6.68 1.23
N LEU A 60 -5.34 -6.56 -0.09
CA LEU A 60 -4.61 -7.49 -0.94
C LEU A 60 -3.09 -7.47 -0.65
N LEU A 61 -2.51 -6.29 -0.39
CA LEU A 61 -1.13 -6.19 0.08
C LEU A 61 -0.95 -6.97 1.39
N ILE A 62 -1.83 -6.77 2.38
CA ILE A 62 -1.78 -7.51 3.67
C ILE A 62 -1.79 -9.01 3.44
N GLN A 63 -2.70 -9.53 2.60
CA GLN A 63 -2.76 -10.97 2.28
C GLN A 63 -1.46 -11.49 1.65
N LYS A 64 -0.84 -10.72 0.75
CA LYS A 64 0.45 -11.08 0.14
C LYS A 64 1.58 -11.10 1.16
N LEU A 65 1.63 -10.13 2.06
CA LEU A 65 2.62 -10.07 3.12
C LEU A 65 2.44 -11.22 4.11
N GLN A 66 1.20 -11.55 4.49
CA GLN A 66 0.89 -12.71 5.32
C GLN A 66 1.38 -14.00 4.66
N LYS A 67 1.04 -14.23 3.38
CA LYS A 67 1.50 -15.39 2.61
C LYS A 67 3.03 -15.50 2.60
N ARG A 68 3.72 -14.36 2.41
CA ARG A 68 5.18 -14.29 2.43
C ARG A 68 5.76 -14.69 3.79
N VAL A 69 5.19 -14.22 4.89
CA VAL A 69 5.59 -14.60 6.26
C VAL A 69 5.32 -16.09 6.53
N TYR A 70 4.17 -16.62 6.09
CA TYR A 70 3.89 -18.06 6.16
C TYR A 70 4.90 -18.91 5.36
N SER A 71 5.42 -18.39 4.26
CA SER A 71 6.51 -19.00 3.49
C SER A 71 7.90 -18.80 4.12
N ARG A 72 7.98 -18.34 5.37
CA ARG A 72 9.23 -18.08 6.13
C ARG A 72 10.13 -17.02 5.50
N ILE A 73 9.58 -16.13 4.68
CA ILE A 73 10.31 -14.97 4.14
C ILE A 73 9.92 -13.76 5.00
N HIS A 74 10.77 -13.40 5.96
CA HIS A 74 10.49 -12.29 6.86
C HIS A 74 10.54 -10.93 6.15
N LEU A 75 9.83 -9.95 6.71
CA LEU A 75 9.95 -8.55 6.29
C LEU A 75 11.30 -7.98 6.73
N THR A 76 11.97 -7.29 5.82
CA THR A 76 13.21 -6.57 6.15
C THR A 76 12.90 -5.37 7.06
N PRO A 77 13.88 -4.86 7.83
CA PRO A 77 13.68 -3.67 8.66
C PRO A 77 13.18 -2.45 7.86
N VAL A 78 13.65 -2.30 6.62
CA VAL A 78 13.26 -1.20 5.73
C VAL A 78 11.80 -1.33 5.29
N GLU A 79 11.36 -2.54 4.96
CA GLU A 79 9.96 -2.82 4.60
C GLU A 79 9.03 -2.56 5.79
N ARG A 80 9.39 -3.03 6.99
CA ARG A 80 8.62 -2.78 8.23
C ARG A 80 8.45 -1.29 8.49
N LYS A 81 9.55 -0.53 8.44
CA LYS A 81 9.51 0.92 8.62
C LYS A 81 8.61 1.60 7.58
N SER A 82 8.69 1.16 6.32
CA SER A 82 7.88 1.73 5.23
C SER A 82 6.40 1.44 5.43
N LEU A 83 6.03 0.22 5.84
CA LEU A 83 4.66 -0.17 6.15
C LEU A 83 4.09 0.62 7.33
N LEU A 84 4.87 0.79 8.40
CA LEU A 84 4.47 1.58 9.57
C LEU A 84 4.23 3.05 9.22
N ASN A 85 5.15 3.65 8.46
CA ASN A 85 5.02 5.03 8.02
C ASN A 85 3.77 5.22 7.15
N PHE A 86 3.55 4.32 6.19
CA PHE A 86 2.38 4.35 5.31
C PHE A 86 1.08 4.25 6.11
N ALA A 87 0.96 3.25 6.98
CA ALA A 87 -0.26 3.01 7.74
C ALA A 87 -0.57 4.15 8.71
N THR A 88 0.46 4.68 9.39
CA THR A 88 0.31 5.81 10.32
C THR A 88 -0.12 7.08 9.60
N TYR A 89 0.49 7.37 8.44
CA TYR A 89 0.12 8.53 7.62
C TYR A 89 -1.36 8.47 7.21
N TRP A 90 -1.78 7.36 6.61
CA TRP A 90 -3.15 7.21 6.13
C TRP A 90 -4.20 7.18 7.25
N ARG A 91 -3.85 6.59 8.40
CA ARG A 91 -4.71 6.61 9.59
C ARG A 91 -5.03 8.03 10.06
N ASN A 92 -4.07 8.95 9.93
CA ASN A 92 -4.22 10.35 10.35
C ASN A 92 -4.93 11.23 9.30
N MET A 93 -5.14 10.74 8.07
CA MET A 93 -5.77 11.47 6.97
C MET A 93 -7.31 11.42 7.03
N THR A 94 -7.89 11.93 8.12
CA THR A 94 -9.33 11.86 8.38
C THR A 94 -10.14 13.01 7.76
N ARG A 95 -9.48 14.02 7.22
CA ARG A 95 -10.14 15.19 6.61
C ARG A 95 -10.62 14.89 5.18
N PRO A 96 -11.70 15.53 4.70
CA PRO A 96 -12.07 15.48 3.28
C PRO A 96 -10.92 15.98 2.39
N PRO A 97 -10.70 15.39 1.20
CA PRO A 97 -11.48 14.33 0.55
C PRO A 97 -11.14 12.90 1.03
N TYR A 98 -10.12 12.74 1.86
CA TYR A 98 -9.53 11.45 2.25
C TYR A 98 -10.46 10.57 3.09
N ASN A 99 -11.30 11.17 3.95
CA ASN A 99 -12.35 10.48 4.70
C ASN A 99 -11.89 9.19 5.41
N MET A 100 -10.61 9.06 5.79
CA MET A 100 -10.06 7.88 6.47
C MET A 100 -10.53 7.74 7.92
N GLY A 101 -11.37 8.66 8.41
CA GLY A 101 -12.03 8.55 9.70
C GLY A 101 -13.09 7.44 9.76
N ARG A 102 -13.42 6.81 8.63
CA ARG A 102 -14.35 5.68 8.59
C ARG A 102 -13.80 4.46 9.36
N PRO A 103 -14.64 3.76 10.15
CA PRO A 103 -14.20 2.60 10.93
C PRO A 103 -13.45 1.53 10.11
N GLU A 104 -13.92 1.24 8.90
CA GLU A 104 -13.33 0.23 8.02
C GLU A 104 -11.91 0.60 7.58
N ALA A 105 -11.68 1.88 7.26
CA ALA A 105 -10.36 2.38 6.90
C ALA A 105 -9.40 2.30 8.09
N GLN A 106 -9.86 2.68 9.28
CA GLN A 106 -9.08 2.60 10.52
C GLN A 106 -8.68 1.15 10.84
N ILE A 107 -9.60 0.20 10.70
CA ILE A 107 -9.33 -1.23 10.92
C ILE A 107 -8.23 -1.74 9.98
N VAL A 108 -8.30 -1.42 8.69
CA VAL A 108 -7.28 -1.85 7.71
C VAL A 108 -5.90 -1.26 8.06
N MET A 109 -5.84 0.03 8.41
CA MET A 109 -4.57 0.66 8.80
C MET A 109 -4.00 0.08 10.10
N ILE A 110 -4.83 -0.14 11.12
CA ILE A 110 -4.43 -0.78 12.38
C ILE A 110 -3.89 -2.19 12.10
N THR A 111 -4.58 -2.96 11.26
CA THR A 111 -4.13 -4.31 10.88
C THR A 111 -2.74 -4.28 10.24
N LEU A 112 -2.48 -3.30 9.37
CA LEU A 112 -1.17 -3.15 8.74
C LEU A 112 -0.07 -2.75 9.73
N ILE A 113 -0.38 -1.90 10.71
CA ILE A 113 0.55 -1.51 11.80
C ILE A 113 0.91 -2.74 12.62
N GLU A 114 -0.09 -3.46 13.13
CA GLU A 114 0.10 -4.67 13.94
C GLU A 114 0.90 -5.72 13.20
N PHE A 115 0.65 -5.87 11.89
CA PHE A 115 1.41 -6.79 11.06
C PHE A 115 2.89 -6.39 10.92
N ALA A 116 3.18 -5.10 10.74
CA ALA A 116 4.55 -4.62 10.55
C ALA A 116 5.40 -4.65 11.85
N GLN A 117 4.75 -4.61 13.01
CA GLN A 117 5.40 -4.67 14.33
C GLN A 117 5.81 -6.09 14.75
N ARG A 118 5.18 -7.14 14.19
CA ARG A 118 5.49 -8.55 14.45
C ARG A 118 6.64 -9.03 13.55
#